data_AF-A0A1V5LTQ4-F1
#
_entry.id   AF-A0A1V5LTQ4-F1
#
_cell.length_a   1.000
_cell.length_b   1.000
_cell.length_c   1.000
_cell.angle_alpha   90.00
_cell.angle_beta   90.00
_cell.angle_gamma   90.00
#
_symmetry.space_group_name_H-M   'P 1'
#
loop_
_entity.id
_entity.type
_entity.pdbx_description
1 polymer ?
#
loop_
_entity_poly.entity_id
_entity_poly.type
_entity_poly.pdbx_seq_one_letter_code
_entity_poly.pdbx_strand_id
1 'polypeptide(L)'
;MRAFTFSQVFMLIGMVLFAGCSGNVDTAGKLANALKKKGVNYTATEALAMPPLPMGYEADEAIALTGDNLRVEIYRVESEKYFKIFHTAVMTAVVFDGATPGTMRTKPIARQPFIVVIRQEPRPGGVKDAMDQIIPPAEAEK
;
A
#
# COMPACT_ATOMS: atom_id res chain seq x y z
N MET A 1 51.41 5.87 42.63
CA MET A 1 50.35 5.10 41.97
C MET A 1 49.24 6.06 41.56
N ARG A 2 49.05 6.30 40.26
CA ARG A 2 48.02 7.21 39.72
C ARG A 2 46.89 6.35 39.17
N ALA A 3 45.69 6.46 39.74
CA ALA A 3 44.49 5.81 39.24
C ALA A 3 43.97 6.62 38.04
N PHE A 4 43.99 6.00 36.86
CA PHE A 4 43.43 6.55 35.65
C PHE A 4 41.90 6.41 35.65
N THR A 5 41.24 7.51 35.30
CA THR A 5 39.79 7.68 35.18
C THR A 5 39.22 6.80 34.08
N PHE A 6 38.37 5.84 34.46
CA PHE A 6 37.72 4.86 33.59
C PHE A 6 36.20 5.11 33.57
N SER A 7 35.75 6.25 33.05
CA SER A 7 34.32 6.50 32.89
C SER A 7 34.10 7.68 31.95
N GLN A 8 33.87 7.40 30.67
CA GLN A 8 33.13 8.23 29.69
C GLN A 8 33.41 7.76 28.25
N VAL A 9 33.14 6.48 27.97
CA VAL A 9 33.01 5.97 26.58
C VAL A 9 31.74 5.13 26.51
N PHE A 10 30.60 5.76 26.80
CA PHE A 10 29.27 5.13 26.70
C PHE A 10 28.25 6.17 26.24
N MET A 11 28.55 6.93 25.18
CA MET A 11 27.62 7.92 24.64
C MET A 11 27.82 8.14 23.14
N LEU A 12 27.91 7.07 22.35
CA LEU A 12 28.10 7.20 20.89
C LEU A 12 27.61 6.00 20.05
N ILE A 13 26.61 5.24 20.52
CA ILE A 13 25.99 4.15 19.75
C ILE A 13 24.47 4.24 19.95
N GLY A 14 23.83 5.22 19.31
CA GLY A 14 22.37 5.37 19.36
C GLY A 14 21.80 6.26 18.26
N MET A 15 22.58 6.56 17.23
CA MET A 15 22.17 7.43 16.10
C MET A 15 22.41 6.74 14.77
N VAL A 16 22.24 5.42 14.76
CA VAL A 16 22.49 4.57 13.60
C VAL A 16 21.12 4.11 13.09
N LEU A 17 20.75 4.67 11.93
CA LEU A 17 19.83 4.10 10.93
C LEU A 17 18.33 4.40 11.05
N PHE A 18 17.95 5.69 11.04
CA PHE A 18 16.85 6.10 10.17
C PHE A 18 17.41 6.49 8.79
N ALA A 19 18.14 5.57 8.16
CA ALA A 19 18.34 5.60 6.73
C ALA A 19 16.99 5.23 6.11
N GLY A 20 16.15 6.25 5.97
CA GLY A 20 14.89 6.18 5.23
C GLY A 20 15.20 5.74 3.82
N CYS A 21 15.18 4.43 3.58
CA CYS A 21 14.88 3.88 2.27
C CYS A 21 13.44 4.32 1.94
N SER A 22 13.29 5.58 1.52
CA SER A 22 12.28 5.95 0.54
C SER A 22 12.72 5.29 -0.78
N GLY A 23 12.71 3.95 -0.77
CA GLY A 23 12.93 3.16 -1.96
C GLY A 23 11.74 3.44 -2.83
N ASN A 24 12.01 4.03 -3.99
CA ASN A 24 10.97 4.46 -4.90
C ASN A 24 10.03 3.27 -5.17
N VAL A 25 8.77 3.38 -4.73
CA VAL A 25 7.77 2.32 -4.88
C VAL A 25 7.17 2.49 -6.27
N ASP A 26 7.82 1.86 -7.24
CA ASP A 26 7.51 2.02 -8.65
C ASP A 26 6.72 0.84 -9.24
N THR A 27 6.47 -0.23 -8.49
CA THR A 27 5.80 -1.47 -8.93
C THR A 27 4.84 -1.96 -7.86
N ALA A 28 3.79 -2.69 -8.24
CA ALA A 28 2.85 -3.28 -7.30
C ALA A 28 3.55 -4.30 -6.39
N GLY A 29 4.50 -5.09 -6.93
CA GLY A 29 5.36 -5.96 -6.13
C GLY A 29 6.20 -5.24 -5.07
N LYS A 30 6.80 -4.08 -5.39
CA LYS A 30 7.51 -3.27 -4.38
C LYS A 30 6.55 -2.70 -3.35
N LEU A 31 5.35 -2.28 -3.76
CA LEU A 31 4.32 -1.80 -2.82
C LEU A 31 3.90 -2.92 -1.87
N ALA A 32 3.69 -4.14 -2.37
CA ALA A 32 3.39 -5.31 -1.54
C ALA A 32 4.49 -5.58 -0.52
N ASN A 33 5.77 -5.52 -0.94
CA ASN A 33 6.89 -5.68 -0.02
C ASN A 33 6.95 -4.55 1.03
N ALA A 34 6.65 -3.31 0.64
CA ALA A 34 6.59 -2.18 1.56
C ALA A 34 5.45 -2.34 2.57
N LEU A 35 4.26 -2.77 2.14
CA LEU A 35 3.12 -3.09 3.00
C LEU A 35 3.48 -4.19 4.03
N LYS A 36 4.20 -5.24 3.59
CA LYS A 36 4.69 -6.28 4.49
C LYS A 36 5.61 -5.72 5.58
N LYS A 37 6.56 -4.87 5.20
CA LYS A 37 7.48 -4.18 6.14
C LYS A 37 6.74 -3.26 7.11
N LYS A 38 5.53 -2.81 6.76
CA LYS A 38 4.64 -1.98 7.59
C LYS A 38 3.59 -2.78 8.38
N GLY A 39 3.73 -4.11 8.43
CA GLY A 39 2.90 -4.98 9.26
C GLY A 39 1.65 -5.55 8.58
N VAL A 40 1.51 -5.40 7.27
CA VAL A 40 0.45 -6.09 6.50
C VAL A 40 0.92 -7.51 6.20
N ASN A 41 0.50 -8.46 7.01
CA ASN A 41 0.88 -9.86 6.88
C ASN A 41 0.06 -10.56 5.78
N TYR A 42 0.71 -10.92 4.67
CA TYR A 42 0.17 -11.79 3.63
C TYR A 42 1.08 -12.99 3.40
N THR A 43 0.49 -14.10 2.95
CA THR A 43 1.17 -15.38 2.69
C THR A 43 1.42 -15.61 1.22
N ALA A 44 0.58 -15.08 0.32
CA ALA A 44 0.73 -15.24 -1.10
C ALA A 44 0.47 -13.94 -1.88
N THR A 45 1.10 -13.88 -3.05
CA THR A 45 0.94 -12.82 -4.05
C THR A 45 0.55 -13.50 -5.36
N GLU A 46 -0.58 -13.11 -5.92
CA GLU A 46 -1.12 -13.66 -7.17
C GLU A 46 -1.22 -12.55 -8.21
N ALA A 47 -0.81 -12.81 -9.45
CA ALA A 47 -1.07 -11.87 -10.54
C ALA A 47 -2.57 -11.88 -10.86
N LEU A 48 -3.17 -10.70 -11.01
CA LEU A 48 -4.58 -10.58 -11.41
C LEU A 48 -4.67 -10.36 -12.92
N ALA A 49 -5.69 -10.95 -13.53
CA ALA A 49 -6.09 -10.56 -14.88
C ALA A 49 -6.68 -9.15 -14.82
N MET A 50 -6.17 -8.25 -15.65
CA MET A 50 -6.69 -6.89 -15.72
C MET A 50 -8.02 -6.87 -16.48
N PRO A 51 -9.07 -6.21 -15.94
CA PRO A 51 -10.26 -5.97 -16.72
C PRO A 51 -9.90 -5.04 -17.89
N PRO A 52 -10.37 -5.33 -19.12
CA PRO A 52 -10.11 -4.47 -20.26
C PRO A 52 -10.74 -3.09 -20.00
N LEU A 53 -9.95 -2.02 -20.07
CA LEU A 53 -10.50 -0.68 -19.96
C LEU A 53 -11.04 -0.22 -21.31
N PRO A 54 -12.07 0.66 -21.31
CA PRO A 54 -12.52 1.32 -22.51
C PRO A 54 -11.32 2.00 -23.20
N MET A 55 -11.23 1.86 -24.52
CA MET A 55 -10.16 2.43 -25.36
C MET A 55 -8.82 1.67 -25.35
N GLY A 56 -8.83 0.38 -25.00
CA GLY A 56 -7.71 -0.53 -25.28
C GLY A 56 -6.48 -0.32 -24.39
N TYR A 57 -6.67 0.31 -23.24
CA TYR A 57 -5.59 0.46 -22.25
C TYR A 57 -5.66 -0.67 -21.23
N GLU A 58 -4.51 -1.24 -20.93
CA GLU A 58 -4.32 -2.21 -19.86
C GLU A 58 -3.52 -1.52 -18.77
N ALA A 59 -3.92 -1.73 -17.53
CA ALA A 59 -3.16 -1.22 -16.41
C ALA A 59 -1.87 -2.05 -16.25
N ASP A 60 -0.79 -1.39 -15.87
CA ASP A 60 0.58 -1.89 -16.10
C ASP A 60 0.92 -3.11 -15.24
N GLU A 61 0.33 -3.21 -14.04
CA GLU A 61 0.55 -4.32 -13.11
C GLU A 61 -0.65 -4.50 -12.19
N ALA A 62 -1.04 -5.76 -11.95
CA ALA A 62 -2.16 -6.13 -11.09
C ALA A 62 -1.76 -7.31 -10.21
N ILE A 63 -1.84 -7.17 -8.89
CA ILE A 63 -1.61 -8.28 -7.97
C ILE A 63 -2.67 -8.34 -6.86
N ALA A 64 -2.95 -9.53 -6.36
CA ALA A 64 -3.68 -9.76 -5.13
C ALA A 64 -2.73 -10.25 -4.04
N LEU A 65 -2.91 -9.71 -2.84
CA LEU A 65 -2.28 -10.18 -1.62
C LEU A 65 -3.32 -10.94 -0.81
N THR A 66 -3.00 -12.19 -0.47
CA THR A 66 -3.87 -13.07 0.33
C THR A 66 -3.16 -13.56 1.58
N GLY A 67 -3.91 -13.69 2.67
CA GLY A 67 -3.41 -14.17 3.96
C GLY A 67 -4.55 -14.39 4.96
N ASP A 68 -4.20 -14.60 6.23
CA ASP A 68 -5.16 -14.82 7.30
C ASP A 68 -6.11 -13.63 7.46
N ASN A 69 -7.34 -13.78 6.98
CA ASN A 69 -8.36 -12.72 6.96
C ASN A 69 -7.89 -11.45 6.20
N LEU A 70 -7.05 -11.62 5.17
CA LEU A 70 -6.55 -10.52 4.34
C LEU A 70 -6.79 -10.83 2.86
N ARG A 71 -7.43 -9.89 2.17
CA ARG A 71 -7.50 -9.85 0.71
C ARG A 71 -7.41 -8.40 0.23
N VAL A 72 -6.31 -8.08 -0.42
CA VAL A 72 -6.02 -6.74 -0.95
C VAL A 72 -5.61 -6.86 -2.41
N GLU A 73 -6.24 -6.10 -3.28
CA GLU A 73 -5.87 -6.02 -4.69
C GLU A 73 -5.10 -4.72 -4.91
N ILE A 74 -3.98 -4.78 -5.61
CA ILE A 74 -3.13 -3.64 -5.94
C ILE A 74 -3.08 -3.53 -7.46
N TYR A 75 -3.57 -2.40 -7.94
CA TYR A 75 -3.55 -2.04 -9.35
C TYR A 75 -2.58 -0.88 -9.53
N ARG A 76 -1.70 -0.98 -10.52
CA ARG A 76 -0.78 0.08 -10.92
C ARG A 76 -1.21 0.63 -12.26
N VAL A 77 -1.39 1.93 -12.33
CA VAL A 77 -1.80 2.69 -13.51
C VAL A 77 -0.94 3.95 -13.59
N GLU A 78 0.12 3.91 -14.40
CA GLU A 78 1.04 5.03 -14.56
C GLU A 78 0.37 6.27 -15.17
N SER A 79 -0.43 6.06 -16.21
CA SER A 79 -1.06 7.15 -16.94
C SER A 79 -2.12 7.84 -16.09
N GLU A 80 -1.97 9.14 -15.85
CA GLU A 80 -2.92 9.93 -15.06
C GLU A 80 -4.35 9.88 -15.63
N LYS A 81 -4.47 9.93 -16.97
CA LYS A 81 -5.76 9.85 -17.65
C LYS A 81 -6.47 8.54 -17.32
N TYR A 82 -5.77 7.41 -17.45
CA TYR A 82 -6.34 6.09 -17.19
C TYR A 82 -6.50 5.81 -15.71
N PHE A 83 -5.63 6.37 -14.85
CA PHE A 83 -5.76 6.29 -13.40
C PHE A 83 -7.09 6.86 -12.95
N LYS A 84 -7.47 8.05 -13.43
CA LYS A 84 -8.77 8.68 -13.09
C LYS A 84 -9.94 7.81 -13.54
N ILE A 85 -9.90 7.29 -14.77
CA ILE A 85 -10.96 6.41 -15.32
C ILE A 85 -11.08 5.13 -14.49
N PHE A 86 -9.96 4.47 -14.20
CA PHE A 86 -9.94 3.23 -13.41
C PHE A 86 -10.41 3.48 -11.98
N HIS A 87 -9.96 4.57 -11.35
CA HIS A 87 -10.41 4.96 -10.02
C HIS A 87 -11.93 5.16 -9.97
N THR A 88 -12.51 5.87 -10.95
CA THR A 88 -13.96 6.00 -11.05
C THR A 88 -14.65 4.64 -11.21
N ALA A 89 -14.15 3.78 -12.09
CA ALA A 89 -14.72 2.45 -12.31
C ALA A 89 -14.70 1.59 -11.03
N VAL A 90 -13.58 1.58 -10.30
CA VAL A 90 -13.43 0.89 -9.02
C VAL A 90 -14.38 1.47 -7.98
N MET A 91 -14.45 2.79 -7.84
CA MET A 91 -15.37 3.45 -6.90
C MET A 91 -16.82 3.07 -7.19
N THR A 92 -17.22 3.06 -8.47
CA THR A 92 -18.55 2.65 -8.91
C THR A 92 -18.82 1.18 -8.54
N ALA A 93 -17.90 0.27 -8.86
CA ALA A 93 -18.04 -1.15 -8.51
C ALA A 93 -18.18 -1.36 -7.00
N VAL A 94 -17.38 -0.65 -6.20
CA VAL A 94 -17.44 -0.71 -4.73
C VAL A 94 -18.78 -0.24 -4.18
N VAL A 95 -19.35 0.83 -4.74
CA VAL A 95 -20.66 1.34 -4.33
C VAL A 95 -21.76 0.33 -4.63
N PHE A 96 -21.71 -0.32 -5.80
CA PHE A 96 -22.68 -1.36 -6.17
C PHE A 96 -22.51 -2.63 -5.34
N ASP A 97 -21.28 -3.09 -5.11
CA ASP A 97 -21.00 -4.22 -4.23
C ASP A 97 -21.53 -3.94 -2.82
N GLY A 98 -21.27 -2.75 -2.27
CA GLY A 98 -21.69 -2.36 -0.92
C GLY A 98 -23.19 -2.08 -0.74
N ALA A 99 -23.94 -1.93 -1.83
CA ALA A 99 -25.40 -1.79 -1.80
C ALA A 99 -26.13 -3.13 -1.58
N THR A 100 -25.43 -4.25 -1.73
CA THR A 100 -25.98 -5.59 -1.53
C THR A 100 -25.89 -5.98 -0.04
N PRO A 101 -27.00 -6.29 0.64
CA PRO A 101 -26.95 -6.72 2.05
C PRO A 101 -26.08 -7.97 2.22
N GLY A 102 -25.06 -7.88 3.09
CA GLY A 102 -24.15 -9.01 3.40
C GLY A 102 -22.80 -8.98 2.69
N THR A 103 -22.53 -8.02 1.81
CA THR A 103 -21.19 -7.84 1.22
C THR A 103 -20.25 -7.10 2.17
N MET A 104 -18.99 -7.56 2.24
CA MET A 104 -17.95 -6.86 3.01
C MET A 104 -17.70 -5.48 2.40
N ARG A 105 -17.62 -4.45 3.27
CA ARG A 105 -17.32 -3.07 2.86
C ARG A 105 -15.95 -3.02 2.21
N THR A 106 -15.94 -2.98 0.89
CA THR A 106 -14.73 -2.76 0.12
C THR A 106 -14.32 -1.29 0.25
N LYS A 107 -13.05 -1.01 0.53
CA LYS A 107 -12.52 0.37 0.63
C LYS A 107 -11.35 0.54 -0.33
N PRO A 108 -11.55 1.29 -1.43
CA PRO A 108 -10.46 1.65 -2.31
C PRO A 108 -9.64 2.80 -1.72
N ILE A 109 -8.33 2.73 -1.89
CA ILE A 109 -7.36 3.77 -1.58
C ILE A 109 -6.64 4.11 -2.89
N ALA A 110 -6.83 5.33 -3.38
CA ALA A 110 -6.22 5.80 -4.61
C ALA A 110 -5.08 6.80 -4.30
N ARG A 111 -3.88 6.46 -4.77
CA ARG A 111 -2.64 7.25 -4.68
C ARG A 111 -1.82 7.02 -5.94
N GLN A 112 -1.84 7.93 -6.90
CA GLN A 112 -1.17 7.72 -8.19
C GLN A 112 0.30 7.31 -7.99
N PRO A 113 0.80 6.23 -8.64
CA PRO A 113 0.15 5.43 -9.70
C PRO A 113 -0.68 4.21 -9.20
N PHE A 114 -0.95 4.08 -7.90
CA PHE A 114 -1.59 2.90 -7.31
C PHE A 114 -3.05 3.10 -6.91
N ILE A 115 -3.86 2.08 -7.17
CA ILE A 115 -5.22 1.93 -6.66
C ILE A 115 -5.25 0.62 -5.88
N VAL A 116 -5.48 0.72 -4.58
CA VAL A 116 -5.48 -0.42 -3.66
C VAL A 116 -6.90 -0.68 -3.20
N VAL A 117 -7.43 -1.88 -3.49
CA VAL A 117 -8.79 -2.27 -3.13
C VAL A 117 -8.72 -3.26 -1.97
N ILE A 118 -9.19 -2.83 -0.80
CA ILE A 118 -9.22 -3.67 0.39
C ILE A 118 -10.56 -4.41 0.41
N ARG A 119 -10.53 -5.72 0.13
CA ARG A 119 -11.71 -6.59 0.18
C ARG A 119 -11.93 -7.15 1.58
N GLN A 120 -10.82 -7.48 2.26
CA GLN A 120 -10.82 -8.05 3.60
C GLN A 120 -9.52 -7.68 4.31
N GLU A 121 -9.58 -7.34 5.59
CA GLU A 121 -8.41 -7.07 6.42
C GLU A 121 -8.60 -7.55 7.86
N PRO A 122 -7.56 -8.07 8.53
CA PRO A 122 -7.66 -8.63 9.87
C PRO A 122 -7.92 -7.56 10.94
N ARG A 123 -7.39 -6.35 10.71
CA ARG A 123 -7.58 -5.18 11.55
C ARG A 123 -8.12 -4.04 10.67
N PRO A 124 -9.34 -3.53 10.93
CA PRO A 124 -9.89 -2.41 10.17
C PRO A 124 -8.93 -1.22 10.14
N GLY A 125 -8.65 -0.69 8.95
CA GLY A 125 -7.74 0.43 8.72
C GLY A 125 -6.25 0.08 8.68
N GLY A 126 -5.86 -1.17 8.96
CA GLY A 126 -4.44 -1.54 9.03
C GLY A 126 -3.70 -1.36 7.71
N VAL A 127 -4.35 -1.67 6.59
CA VAL A 127 -3.77 -1.45 5.26
C VAL A 127 -3.67 0.03 4.94
N LYS A 128 -4.67 0.83 5.33
CA LYS A 128 -4.66 2.29 5.14
C LYS A 128 -3.53 2.96 5.92
N ASP A 129 -3.36 2.61 7.19
CA ASP A 129 -2.29 3.16 8.04
C ASP A 129 -0.91 2.85 7.45
N ALA A 130 -0.74 1.64 6.89
CA ALA A 130 0.48 1.25 6.21
C ALA A 130 0.69 2.05 4.91
N MET A 131 -0.37 2.21 4.10
CA MET A 131 -0.35 3.03 2.89
C MET A 131 0.05 4.47 3.18
N ASP A 132 -0.53 5.12 4.19
CA ASP A 132 -0.24 6.52 4.53
C ASP A 132 1.22 6.73 4.96
N GLN A 133 1.90 5.68 5.45
CA GLN A 133 3.33 5.73 5.77
C GLN A 133 4.25 5.46 4.58
N ILE A 134 3.76 4.78 3.53
CA ILE A 134 4.55 4.41 2.35
C ILE A 134 4.38 5.48 1.27
N ILE A 135 3.13 5.88 1.01
CA ILE A 135 2.72 6.88 0.03
C ILE A 135 1.72 7.81 0.73
N PRO A 136 2.21 8.89 1.37
CA PRO A 136 1.35 9.85 2.06
C PRO A 136 0.25 10.39 1.15
N PRO A 137 -0.92 10.76 1.69
CA PRO A 137 -1.90 11.54 0.93
C PRO A 137 -1.24 12.78 0.34
N ALA A 138 -1.58 13.14 -0.89
CA ALA A 138 -1.31 14.48 -1.39
C ALA A 138 -1.89 15.46 -0.37
N GLU A 139 -1.07 16.40 0.11
CA GLU A 139 -1.54 17.44 1.01
C GLU A 139 -2.72 18.12 0.32
N ALA A 140 -3.89 18.12 0.96
CA ALA A 140 -5.02 18.87 0.45
C ALA A 140 -4.59 20.34 0.47
N GLU A 141 -4.37 20.93 -0.70
CA GLU A 141 -4.23 22.38 -0.83
C GLU A 141 -5.45 23.00 -0.13
N LYS A 142 -5.20 23.66 1.00
CA LYS A 142 -6.22 24.28 1.84
C LYS A 142 -6.81 25.51 1.16
#